data_AF-A0A0R3QBA0-F1
#
_entry.id   AF-A0A0R3QBA0-F1
#
_cell.length_a   1.000
_cell.length_b   1.000
_cell.length_c   1.000
_cell.angle_alpha   90.00
_cell.angle_beta   90.00
_cell.angle_gamma   90.00
#
_symmetry.space_group_name_H-M   'P 1'
#
loop_
_entity.id
_entity.type
_entity.pdbx_description
1 polymer ?
#
loop_
_entity_poly.entity_id
_entity_poly.type
_entity_poly.pdbx_seq_one_letter_code
_entity_poly.pdbx_strand_id
1 'polypeptide(L)'
;PPLHPSLRPPLFAQTESHQQRYGDDEGEVGDECRICMNSKVNCVIYTCGHMSMCFECATETWHLNGECPICRKKIEDVIKIYKS
;
A
#
# COMPACT_ATOMS: atom_id res chain seq x y z
N PRO A 1 5.44 3.95 2.41
CA PRO A 1 4.78 3.06 3.38
C PRO A 1 4.07 1.91 2.73
N PRO A 2 4.27 0.72 3.30
CA PRO A 2 3.89 -0.45 2.60
C PRO A 2 2.43 -0.91 2.59
N LEU A 3 1.75 -0.85 1.45
CA LEU A 3 0.51 -1.52 1.18
C LEU A 3 0.54 -2.87 0.39
N HIS A 4 0.76 -3.97 1.15
CA HIS A 4 0.53 -5.43 0.96
C HIS A 4 -0.83 -5.93 0.38
N PRO A 5 -0.91 -6.76 -0.67
CA PRO A 5 -2.13 -7.52 -0.98
C PRO A 5 -2.02 -9.01 -0.56
N SER A 6 -3.05 -9.45 0.14
CA SER A 6 -3.31 -10.78 0.67
C SER A 6 -3.52 -11.88 -0.39
N LEU A 7 -2.78 -12.99 -0.23
CA LEU A 7 -3.23 -14.40 -0.23
C LEU A 7 -4.41 -14.82 -1.15
N ARG A 8 -4.12 -15.55 -2.25
CA ARG A 8 -4.26 -17.03 -2.41
C ARG A 8 -4.18 -17.46 -3.90
N PRO A 9 -3.56 -18.60 -4.25
CA PRO A 9 -3.33 -19.02 -5.64
C PRO A 9 -4.41 -19.98 -6.18
N PRO A 10 -4.71 -19.99 -7.50
CA PRO A 10 -5.44 -21.09 -8.14
C PRO A 10 -4.52 -22.07 -8.87
N LEU A 11 -4.97 -23.32 -8.76
CA LEU A 11 -4.45 -24.58 -9.27
C LEU A 11 -4.44 -24.66 -10.81
N PHE A 12 -3.27 -24.81 -11.43
CA PHE A 12 -2.97 -25.68 -12.59
C PHE A 12 -1.56 -25.32 -13.09
N ALA A 13 -0.72 -26.15 -13.69
CA ALA A 13 -0.49 -27.58 -13.64
C ALA A 13 0.90 -27.77 -14.31
N GLN A 14 1.84 -28.41 -13.60
CA GLN A 14 2.97 -29.23 -14.10
C GLN A 14 4.12 -28.48 -14.85
N THR A 15 5.41 -28.61 -14.50
CA THR A 15 6.21 -29.85 -14.34
C THR A 15 7.35 -29.72 -13.30
N GLU A 16 7.76 -30.84 -12.70
CA GLU A 16 8.65 -31.01 -11.53
C GLU A 16 10.16 -30.91 -11.90
N SER A 17 11.12 -30.45 -11.09
CA SER A 17 11.20 -29.78 -9.78
C SER A 17 12.58 -29.07 -9.69
N HIS A 18 12.70 -27.88 -10.29
CA HIS A 18 13.96 -27.13 -10.36
C HIS A 18 14.12 -26.16 -9.17
N GLN A 19 15.27 -26.28 -8.52
CA GLN A 19 15.89 -25.45 -7.48
C GLN A 19 15.42 -23.98 -7.33
N GLN A 20 15.20 -23.63 -6.05
CA GLN A 20 15.10 -22.30 -5.42
C GLN A 20 15.97 -21.21 -6.10
N ARG A 21 15.58 -19.94 -6.17
CA ARG A 21 15.32 -19.02 -5.03
C ARG A 21 14.51 -17.81 -5.51
N TYR A 22 13.42 -17.47 -4.81
CA TYR A 22 12.79 -16.15 -4.93
C TYR A 22 13.87 -15.11 -4.66
N GLY A 23 14.13 -14.25 -5.65
CA GLY A 23 15.00 -13.09 -5.48
C GLY A 23 14.42 -12.23 -4.37
N ASP A 24 15.25 -11.97 -3.37
CA ASP A 24 15.03 -10.99 -2.32
C ASP A 24 15.06 -9.60 -2.97
N ASP A 25 13.94 -9.19 -3.58
CA ASP A 25 13.71 -7.78 -3.85
C ASP A 25 13.34 -7.17 -2.50
N GLU A 26 14.35 -6.63 -1.81
CA GLU A 26 14.25 -5.87 -0.56
C GLU A 26 13.44 -4.55 -0.74
N GLY A 27 12.45 -4.54 -1.63
CA GLY A 27 11.39 -3.54 -1.72
C GLY A 27 10.42 -3.70 -0.55
N GLU A 28 10.90 -3.32 0.64
CA GLU A 28 10.19 -3.15 1.92
C GLU A 28 8.70 -3.50 1.82
N VAL A 29 8.35 -4.77 2.13
CA VAL A 29 7.07 -5.41 1.75
C VAL A 29 5.91 -4.51 2.06
N GLY A 30 5.58 -3.87 0.96
CA GLY A 30 4.43 -3.10 0.63
C GLY A 30 4.72 -1.70 0.15
N ASP A 31 5.91 -1.06 0.13
CA ASP A 31 6.11 0.42 0.16
C ASP A 31 5.26 1.26 -0.84
N GLU A 32 4.66 0.58 -1.81
CA GLU A 32 3.48 0.79 -2.66
C GLU A 32 2.13 1.15 -1.98
N CYS A 33 1.24 1.83 -2.71
CA CYS A 33 -0.12 2.22 -2.31
C CYS A 33 -1.17 1.12 -2.59
N ARG A 34 -2.01 0.72 -1.60
CA ARG A 34 -3.08 -0.32 -1.78
C ARG A 34 -4.11 0.09 -2.83
N ILE A 35 -4.26 1.39 -3.09
CA ILE A 35 -5.36 1.89 -3.91
C ILE A 35 -4.98 1.78 -5.38
N CYS A 36 -3.85 2.36 -5.79
CA CYS A 36 -3.43 2.33 -7.18
C CYS A 36 -2.43 1.22 -7.53
N MET A 37 -1.73 0.64 -6.54
CA MET A 37 -0.66 -0.35 -6.74
C MET A 37 0.38 0.08 -7.78
N ASN A 38 0.62 1.39 -7.91
CA ASN A 38 1.50 1.98 -8.93
C ASN A 38 2.53 2.93 -8.32
N SER A 39 2.14 3.64 -7.25
CA SER A 39 2.97 4.64 -6.59
C SER A 39 3.28 4.19 -5.17
N LYS A 40 4.48 4.53 -4.67
CA LYS A 40 4.81 4.34 -3.26
C LYS A 40 3.88 5.17 -2.37
N VAL A 41 3.52 4.66 -1.19
CA VAL A 41 2.90 5.53 -0.18
C VAL A 41 3.94 6.56 0.22
N ASN A 42 3.53 7.82 0.16
CA ASN A 42 4.36 8.97 0.43
C ASN A 42 3.55 10.05 1.17
N CYS A 43 2.51 9.65 1.90
CA CYS A 43 1.75 10.53 2.76
C CYS A 43 1.29 9.82 4.04
N VAL A 44 0.84 10.63 5.00
CA VAL A 44 0.22 10.20 6.24
C VAL A 44 -1.11 10.91 6.42
N ILE A 45 -2.10 10.19 6.95
CA ILE A 45 -3.37 10.77 7.39
C ILE A 45 -3.15 11.41 8.76
N TYR A 46 -3.20 12.74 8.84
CA TYR A 46 -2.78 13.50 10.03
C TYR A 46 -3.53 13.08 11.31
N THR A 47 -4.83 12.81 11.21
CA THR A 47 -5.70 12.48 12.36
C THR A 47 -5.44 11.11 12.99
N CYS A 48 -4.75 10.20 12.30
CA CYS A 48 -4.59 8.82 12.77
C CYS A 48 -3.21 8.20 12.54
N GLY A 49 -2.32 8.85 11.78
CA GLY A 49 -0.96 8.39 11.55
C GLY A 49 -0.82 7.21 10.58
N HIS A 50 -1.92 6.63 10.06
CA HIS A 50 -1.84 5.51 9.14
C HIS A 50 -1.32 5.94 7.77
N MET A 51 -0.30 5.22 7.31
CA MET A 51 0.39 5.51 6.06
C MET A 51 0.07 4.41 5.07
N SER A 52 -0.93 4.66 4.23
CA SER A 52 -1.55 3.62 3.43
C SER A 52 -1.75 4.04 1.96
N MET A 53 -1.63 5.31 1.62
CA MET A 53 -1.90 5.76 0.25
C MET A 53 -0.78 6.64 -0.31
N CYS A 54 -0.57 6.62 -1.63
CA CYS A 54 0.14 7.73 -2.24
C CYS A 54 -0.68 9.02 -2.01
N PHE A 55 -0.02 10.17 -2.07
CA PHE A 55 -0.63 11.46 -1.80
C PHE A 55 -1.86 11.73 -2.68
N GLU A 56 -1.82 11.31 -3.94
CA GLU A 56 -2.93 11.46 -4.90
C GLU A 56 -4.15 10.65 -4.45
N CYS A 57 -4.00 9.34 -4.20
CA CYS A 57 -5.09 8.49 -3.73
C CYS A 57 -5.62 8.91 -2.35
N ALA A 58 -4.75 9.41 -1.46
CA ALA A 58 -5.17 9.92 -0.16
C ALA A 58 -6.02 11.19 -0.29
N THR A 59 -5.62 12.10 -1.18
CA THR A 59 -6.38 13.32 -1.47
C THR A 59 -7.73 12.96 -2.07
N GLU A 60 -7.78 12.07 -3.05
CA GLU A 60 -9.05 11.62 -3.63
C GLU A 60 -9.95 10.96 -2.59
N THR A 61 -9.40 10.06 -1.77
CA THR A 61 -10.13 9.41 -0.66
C THR A 61 -10.70 10.45 0.31
N TRP A 62 -9.94 11.50 0.62
CA TRP A 62 -10.40 12.58 1.47
C TRP A 62 -11.61 13.31 0.87
N HIS A 63 -11.62 13.55 -0.44
CA HIS A 63 -12.71 14.24 -1.13
C HIS A 63 -13.96 13.36 -1.30
N LEU A 64 -13.78 12.04 -1.46
CA LEU A 64 -14.88 11.11 -1.71
C LEU A 64 -15.58 10.64 -0.43
N ASN A 65 -14.83 10.05 0.51
CA ASN A 65 -15.38 9.46 1.73
C ASN A 65 -14.89 10.14 3.02
N GLY A 66 -13.73 10.80 2.97
CA GLY A 66 -13.15 11.49 4.10
C GLY A 66 -12.78 10.58 5.28
N GLU A 67 -12.53 9.28 5.06
CA GLU A 67 -12.24 8.30 6.12
C GLU A 67 -10.97 7.50 5.85
N CYS A 68 -10.20 7.27 6.91
CA CYS A 68 -9.01 6.42 6.84
C CYS A 68 -9.38 4.98 6.49
N PRO A 69 -8.79 4.37 5.45
CA PRO A 69 -9.12 2.99 5.04
C PRO A 69 -8.69 1.93 6.06
N ILE A 70 -7.85 2.28 7.04
CA ILE A 70 -7.37 1.35 8.07
C ILE A 70 -8.25 1.40 9.32
N CYS A 71 -8.52 2.59 9.85
CA CYS A 71 -9.17 2.76 11.16
C CYS A 71 -10.49 3.53 11.10
N ARG A 72 -10.93 3.96 9.91
CA ARG A 72 -12.17 4.70 9.64
C ARG A 72 -12.32 6.04 10.35
N LYS A 73 -11.26 6.57 10.98
CA LYS A 73 -11.24 7.94 11.49
C LYS A 73 -11.40 8.93 10.35
N LYS A 74 -12.10 10.04 10.59
CA LYS A 74 -12.23 11.14 9.62
C LYS A 74 -10.86 11.72 9.27
N ILE A 75 -10.65 12.03 8.00
CA ILE A 75 -9.45 12.67 7.47
C ILE A 75 -9.66 14.19 7.60
N GLU A 76 -8.82 14.85 8.42
CA GLU A 76 -8.79 16.31 8.51
C GLU A 76 -7.69 16.91 7.62
N ASP A 77 -6.61 16.17 7.40
CA ASP A 77 -5.51 16.58 6.53
C ASP A 77 -4.69 15.37 6.07
N VAL A 78 -4.03 15.53 4.92
CA VAL A 78 -3.11 14.56 4.31
C VAL A 78 -1.76 15.24 4.11
N ILE A 79 -0.73 14.73 4.77
CA ILE A 79 0.61 15.34 4.74
C ILE A 79 1.54 14.50 3.86
N LYS A 80 2.13 15.12 2.83
CA LYS A 80 3.14 14.48 1.96
C LYS A 80 4.49 14.37 2.67
N ILE A 81 5.15 13.24 2.53
CA ILE A 81 6.41 12.91 3.21
C ILE A 81 7.51 12.78 2.17
N TYR A 82 8.65 13.39 2.46
CA TYR A 82 9.87 13.36 1.66
C TYR A 82 10.95 12.65 2.49
N LYS A 83 11.46 11.52 1.99
CA LYS A 83 12.61 10.80 2.59
C LYS A 83 13.90 11.52 2.12
N SER A 84 14.83 11.79 3.04
CA SER A 84 16.14 12.43 2.81
C SER A 84 17.20 11.44 2.35
#